data_AF-E6UUU7-F1
#
_entry.id   AF-E6UUU7-F1
#
_cell.length_a   1.000
_cell.length_b   1.000
_cell.length_c   1.000
_cell.angle_alpha   90.00
_cell.angle_beta   90.00
_cell.angle_gamma   90.00
#
_symmetry.space_group_name_H-M   'P 1'
#
loop_
_entity.id
_entity.type
_entity.pdbx_description
1 polymer ?
#
loop_
_entity_poly.entity_id
_entity_poly.type
_entity_poly.pdbx_seq_one_letter_code
_entity_poly.pdbx_strand_id
1 'polypeptide(L)'
;MLAGVLLGGPLWAHAQAPSTPQPFVEQQRQQERERALREQNERTVDQRPQAAPPAPAQRIPESESPCFRIDRVLLAGEQSEAFQWVVADLSGPDGNDSPIGRCLGTAGVNVVLARAQQAAIARGYVTTSAALK
;
A
#
# COMPACT_ATOMS: atom_id res chain seq x y z
N MET A 1 -64.23 -33.52 -48.86
CA MET A 1 -63.74 -33.62 -50.25
C MET A 1 -62.22 -33.52 -50.21
N LEU A 2 -61.56 -34.61 -50.60
CA LEU A 2 -60.13 -34.92 -50.50
C LEU A 2 -59.25 -34.16 -51.52
N ALA A 3 -57.93 -34.30 -51.31
CA ALA A 3 -56.76 -34.04 -52.18
C ALA A 3 -56.11 -32.65 -52.00
N GLY A 4 -54.85 -32.48 -51.58
CA GLY A 4 -53.71 -33.39 -51.46
C GLY A 4 -52.68 -33.11 -52.55
N VAL A 5 -51.61 -32.38 -52.24
CA VAL A 5 -50.33 -32.40 -52.98
C VAL A 5 -49.18 -32.20 -51.98
N LEU A 6 -48.37 -33.25 -51.81
CA LEU A 6 -47.10 -33.22 -51.09
C LEU A 6 -45.99 -32.88 -52.10
N LEU A 7 -45.33 -31.73 -51.92
CA LEU A 7 -44.08 -31.40 -52.62
C LEU A 7 -42.93 -31.61 -51.64
N GLY A 8 -42.23 -32.74 -51.77
CA GLY A 8 -40.97 -32.99 -51.08
C GLY A 8 -39.84 -32.20 -51.75
N GLY A 9 -39.31 -31.20 -51.05
CA GLY A 9 -38.06 -30.54 -51.40
C GLY A 9 -36.88 -31.19 -50.65
N PRO A 10 -35.69 -31.30 -51.26
CA PRO A 10 -34.53 -31.89 -50.60
C PRO A 10 -34.08 -30.98 -49.45
N LEU A 11 -33.90 -31.58 -48.27
CA LEU A 11 -33.21 -30.97 -47.14
C LEU A 11 -31.74 -30.79 -47.54
N TRP A 12 -31.35 -29.57 -47.87
CA TRP A 12 -29.95 -29.18 -47.98
C TRP A 12 -29.32 -29.23 -46.58
N ALA A 13 -28.61 -30.31 -46.28
CA ALA A 13 -27.78 -30.39 -45.11
C ALA A 13 -26.55 -29.49 -45.32
N HIS A 14 -26.59 -28.28 -44.76
CA HIS A 14 -25.39 -27.44 -44.66
C HIS A 14 -24.42 -28.09 -43.68
N ALA A 15 -23.39 -28.77 -44.19
CA ALA A 15 -22.25 -29.18 -43.38
C ALA A 15 -21.48 -27.93 -42.94
N GLN A 16 -21.57 -27.57 -41.67
CA GLN A 16 -20.74 -26.53 -41.09
C GLN A 16 -19.35 -27.13 -40.83
N ALA A 17 -18.37 -26.75 -41.66
CA ALA A 17 -16.99 -27.13 -41.41
C ALA A 17 -16.54 -26.48 -40.09
N PRO A 18 -16.07 -27.25 -39.09
CA PRO A 18 -15.49 -26.67 -37.89
C PRO A 18 -14.24 -25.91 -38.32
N SER A 19 -14.25 -24.58 -38.14
CA SER A 19 -13.05 -23.78 -38.28
C SER A 19 -12.04 -24.25 -37.24
N THR A 20 -11.02 -24.99 -37.67
CA THR A 20 -9.90 -25.36 -36.83
C THR A 20 -9.30 -24.07 -36.24
N PRO A 21 -9.19 -23.94 -34.92
CA PRO A 21 -8.52 -22.80 -34.33
C PRO A 21 -7.09 -22.78 -34.85
N GLN A 22 -6.72 -21.74 -35.60
CA GLN A 22 -5.34 -21.60 -36.04
C GLN A 22 -4.48 -21.34 -34.79
N PRO A 23 -3.50 -22.21 -34.46
CA PRO A 23 -2.72 -22.11 -33.22
C PRO A 23 -2.00 -20.76 -33.08
N PHE A 24 -1.71 -20.09 -34.20
CA PHE A 24 -1.16 -18.74 -34.25
C PHE A 24 -2.09 -17.68 -33.62
N VAL A 25 -3.39 -17.76 -33.90
CA VAL A 25 -4.40 -16.82 -33.38
C VAL A 25 -4.59 -16.99 -31.87
N GLU A 26 -4.52 -18.23 -31.37
CA GLU A 26 -4.59 -18.51 -29.94
C GLU A 26 -3.33 -18.01 -29.21
N GLN A 27 -2.15 -18.22 -29.78
CA GLN A 27 -0.89 -17.76 -29.23
C GLN A 27 -0.83 -16.22 -29.16
N GLN A 28 -1.32 -15.53 -30.18
CA GLN A 28 -1.43 -14.06 -30.16
C GLN A 28 -2.36 -13.59 -29.04
N ARG A 29 -3.52 -14.23 -28.86
CA ARG A 29 -4.45 -13.92 -27.75
C ARG A 29 -3.80 -14.10 -26.37
N GLN A 30 -2.92 -15.09 -26.20
CA GLN A 30 -2.22 -15.29 -24.93
C GLN A 30 -1.21 -14.16 -24.66
N GLN A 31 -0.43 -13.76 -25.68
CA GLN A 31 0.52 -12.66 -25.53
C GLN A 31 -0.17 -11.33 -25.20
N GLU A 32 -1.31 -11.04 -25.83
CA GLU A 32 -2.10 -9.84 -25.53
C GLU A 32 -2.60 -9.83 -24.08
N ARG A 33 -3.04 -10.98 -23.56
CA ARG A 33 -3.44 -11.13 -22.15
C ARG A 33 -2.26 -10.90 -21.20
N GLU A 34 -1.09 -11.47 -21.49
CA GLU A 34 0.10 -11.25 -20.66
C GLU A 34 0.53 -9.79 -20.65
N ARG A 35 0.49 -9.10 -21.79
CA ARG A 35 0.78 -7.66 -21.86
C ARG A 35 -0.22 -6.84 -21.03
N ALA A 36 -1.51 -7.10 -21.19
CA ALA A 36 -2.55 -6.43 -20.42
C ALA A 36 -2.41 -6.68 -18.91
N LEU A 37 -2.02 -7.89 -18.51
CA LEU A 37 -1.77 -8.23 -17.10
C LEU A 37 -0.53 -7.50 -16.56
N ARG A 38 0.53 -7.43 -17.37
CA ARG A 38 1.75 -6.72 -17.02
C ARG A 38 1.52 -5.21 -16.87
N GLU A 39 0.80 -4.60 -17.81
CA GLU A 39 0.43 -3.18 -17.74
C GLU A 39 -0.43 -2.87 -16.51
N GLN A 40 -1.36 -3.76 -16.15
CA GLN A 40 -2.14 -3.62 -14.92
C GLN A 40 -1.25 -3.72 -13.69
N ASN A 41 -0.36 -4.71 -13.60
CA ASN A 41 0.54 -4.88 -12.46
C ASN A 41 1.55 -3.73 -12.33
N GLU A 42 2.17 -3.27 -13.43
CA GLU A 42 3.09 -2.12 -13.42
C GLU A 42 2.37 -0.84 -12.93
N ARG A 43 1.13 -0.60 -13.38
CA ARG A 43 0.30 0.52 -12.87
C ARG A 43 -0.09 0.36 -11.40
N THR A 44 -0.29 -0.87 -10.91
CA THR A 44 -0.62 -1.13 -9.50
C THR A 44 0.62 -1.03 -8.60
N VAL A 45 1.81 -1.41 -9.08
CA VAL A 45 3.07 -1.30 -8.33
C VAL A 45 3.50 0.15 -8.18
N ASP A 46 3.24 1.00 -9.18
CA ASP A 46 3.42 2.46 -9.09
C ASP A 46 2.39 3.16 -8.19
N GLN A 47 1.53 2.40 -7.48
CA GLN A 47 0.90 2.90 -6.26
C GLN A 47 1.94 2.90 -5.15
N ARG A 48 2.90 3.83 -5.24
CA ARG A 48 3.58 4.32 -4.04
C ARG A 48 2.43 4.66 -3.09
N PRO A 49 2.33 4.01 -1.91
CA PRO A 49 1.43 4.50 -0.89
C PRO A 49 1.70 5.99 -0.84
N GLN A 50 0.68 6.83 -0.95
CA GLN A 50 0.86 8.23 -0.65
C GLN A 50 1.39 8.23 0.77
N ALA A 51 2.71 8.30 0.88
CA ALA A 51 3.37 8.47 2.14
C ALA A 51 2.69 9.73 2.62
N ALA A 52 1.93 9.61 3.73
CA ALA A 52 1.45 10.77 4.43
C ALA A 52 2.64 11.73 4.43
N PRO A 53 2.52 12.94 3.84
CA PRO A 53 3.65 13.83 3.70
C PRO A 53 4.37 13.81 5.03
N PRO A 54 5.68 13.50 5.09
CA PRO A 54 6.37 13.39 6.36
C PRO A 54 6.00 14.66 7.11
N ALA A 55 5.21 14.52 8.18
CA ALA A 55 4.66 15.68 8.86
C ALA A 55 5.90 16.50 9.21
N PRO A 56 6.03 17.73 8.69
CA PRO A 56 7.30 18.46 8.69
C PRO A 56 7.70 18.63 10.13
N ALA A 57 8.66 17.83 10.62
CA ALA A 57 8.92 17.50 12.02
C ALA A 57 8.17 18.44 12.99
N GLN A 58 6.86 18.24 13.12
CA GLN A 58 6.01 19.29 13.69
C GLN A 58 6.42 19.43 15.14
N ARG A 59 6.52 20.66 15.65
CA ARG A 59 6.70 20.86 17.09
C ARG A 59 5.54 20.22 17.82
N ILE A 60 5.84 19.59 18.95
CA ILE A 60 4.83 19.07 19.85
C ILE A 60 3.93 20.25 20.26
N PRO A 61 2.61 20.14 20.11
CA PRO A 61 1.69 21.21 20.51
C PRO A 61 1.86 21.60 21.99
N GLU A 62 1.76 22.89 22.28
CA GLU A 62 1.90 23.42 23.65
C GLU A 62 0.71 23.02 24.54
N SER A 63 -0.47 22.85 23.94
CA SER A 63 -1.73 22.63 24.66
C SER A 63 -2.58 21.59 23.92
N GLU A 64 -2.92 20.50 24.62
CA GLU A 64 -3.83 19.45 24.15
C GLU A 64 -4.72 19.00 25.30
N SER A 65 -5.95 18.57 24.98
CA SER A 65 -6.86 17.94 25.94
C SER A 65 -7.76 16.92 25.22
N PRO A 66 -7.87 15.68 25.72
CA PRO A 66 -7.18 15.12 26.88
C PRO A 66 -5.67 14.90 26.59
N CYS A 67 -4.83 14.96 27.64
CA CYS A 67 -3.39 14.74 27.52
C CYS A 67 -2.83 14.00 28.74
N PHE A 68 -1.68 13.34 28.56
CA PHE A 68 -0.97 12.59 29.59
C PHE A 68 0.47 13.09 29.72
N ARG A 69 0.96 13.20 30.96
CA ARG A 69 2.35 13.56 31.23
C ARG A 69 3.25 12.37 30.87
N ILE A 70 4.28 12.63 30.07
CA ILE A 70 5.23 11.60 29.65
C ILE A 70 6.51 11.72 30.47
N ASP A 71 6.76 10.77 31.37
CA ASP A 71 7.97 10.77 32.20
C ASP A 71 9.15 10.03 31.55
N ARG A 72 8.86 9.05 30.69
CA ARG A 72 9.87 8.24 30.00
C ARG A 72 9.35 7.72 28.67
N VAL A 73 10.27 7.55 27.72
CA VAL A 73 10.03 6.83 26.46
C VAL A 73 11.02 5.68 26.38
N LEU A 74 10.53 4.50 26.00
CA LEU A 74 11.33 3.29 25.88
C LEU A 74 11.03 2.65 24.52
N LEU A 75 12.07 2.11 23.89
CA LEU A 75 11.91 1.24 22.73
C LEU A 75 11.85 -0.21 23.19
N ALA A 76 10.81 -0.92 22.78
CA ALA A 76 10.61 -2.32 23.07
C ALA A 76 10.63 -3.14 21.77
N GLY A 77 11.21 -4.33 21.83
CA GLY A 77 11.37 -5.23 20.67
C GLY A 77 12.66 -6.02 20.79
N GLU A 78 12.79 -7.10 20.01
CA GLU A 78 13.97 -7.97 20.03
C GLU A 78 15.25 -7.19 19.66
N GLN A 79 15.16 -6.34 18.64
CA GLN A 79 16.28 -5.53 18.14
C GLN A 79 16.34 -4.12 18.77
N SER A 80 15.57 -3.83 19.81
CA SER A 80 15.43 -2.43 20.30
C SER A 80 16.71 -1.84 20.86
N GLU A 81 17.66 -2.67 21.30
CA GLU A 81 18.97 -2.24 21.76
C GLU A 81 19.76 -1.50 20.67
N ALA A 82 19.69 -1.98 19.43
CA ALA A 82 20.33 -1.34 18.28
C ALA A 82 19.69 0.01 17.88
N PHE A 83 18.50 0.31 18.40
CA PHE A 83 17.74 1.52 18.09
C PHE A 83 17.64 2.51 19.26
N GLN A 84 18.29 2.27 20.41
CA GLN A 84 18.17 3.15 21.59
C GLN A 84 18.52 4.62 21.30
N TRP A 85 19.38 4.87 20.31
CA TRP A 85 19.72 6.21 19.82
C TRP A 85 18.49 7.00 19.31
N VAL A 86 17.43 6.34 18.84
CA VAL A 86 16.20 6.99 18.36
C VAL A 86 15.57 7.83 19.47
N VAL A 87 15.69 7.40 20.74
CA VAL A 87 15.12 8.11 21.89
C VAL A 87 15.74 9.49 22.05
N ALA A 88 17.03 9.65 21.74
CA ALA A 88 17.71 10.95 21.80
C ALA A 88 17.20 11.92 20.71
N ASP A 89 16.79 11.39 19.56
CA ASP A 89 16.34 12.18 18.41
C ASP A 89 14.86 12.61 18.52
N LEU A 90 14.12 12.15 19.56
CA LEU A 90 12.71 12.51 19.77
C LEU A 90 12.50 14.00 20.09
N SER A 91 13.52 14.68 20.60
CA SER A 91 13.49 16.13 20.88
C SER A 91 13.53 16.99 19.61
N GLY A 92 13.54 16.37 18.43
CA GLY A 92 13.63 17.03 17.14
C GLY A 92 15.07 17.38 16.74
N PRO A 93 15.27 17.88 15.50
CA PRO A 93 16.61 18.15 14.94
C PRO A 93 17.44 19.12 15.76
N ASP A 94 16.79 20.12 16.37
CA ASP A 94 17.43 21.15 17.19
C ASP A 94 17.54 20.76 18.68
N GLY A 95 17.00 19.60 19.07
CA GLY A 95 16.99 19.12 20.46
C GLY A 95 16.16 19.95 21.45
N ASN A 96 15.37 20.91 20.97
CA ASN A 96 14.64 21.88 21.80
C ASN A 96 13.18 21.52 22.09
N ASP A 97 12.70 20.37 21.63
CA ASP A 97 11.29 19.99 21.70
C ASP A 97 11.09 18.59 22.28
N SER A 98 11.64 18.38 23.47
CA SER A 98 11.58 17.09 24.18
C SER A 98 10.14 16.73 24.56
N PRO A 99 9.70 15.47 24.32
CA PRO A 99 8.42 14.98 24.84
C PRO A 99 8.45 14.69 26.35
N ILE A 100 9.64 14.50 26.93
CA ILE A 100 9.79 14.14 28.34
C ILE A 100 9.42 15.33 29.22
N GLY A 101 8.59 15.09 30.22
CA GLY A 101 8.08 16.13 31.11
C GLY A 101 7.07 17.07 30.45
N ARG A 102 6.45 16.67 29.33
CA ARG A 102 5.34 17.39 28.68
C ARG A 102 4.05 16.61 28.75
N CYS A 103 2.93 17.32 28.61
CA CYS A 103 1.62 16.69 28.44
C CYS A 103 1.38 16.45 26.97
N LEU A 104 1.23 15.19 26.56
CA LEU A 104 0.95 14.82 25.17
C LEU A 104 -0.46 14.27 25.05
N GLY A 105 -1.22 14.80 24.10
CA GLY A 105 -2.41 14.16 23.56
C GLY A 105 -2.07 13.42 22.27
N THR A 106 -3.08 13.05 21.50
CA THR A 106 -2.92 12.29 20.26
C THR A 106 -2.02 13.00 19.23
N ALA A 107 -2.08 14.34 19.15
CA ALA A 107 -1.29 15.07 18.17
C ALA A 107 0.20 15.06 18.53
N GLY A 108 0.54 15.36 19.79
CA GLY A 108 1.91 15.29 20.30
C GLY A 108 2.50 13.88 20.21
N VAL A 109 1.70 12.85 20.49
CA VAL A 109 2.13 11.46 20.35
C VAL A 109 2.45 11.11 18.88
N ASN A 110 1.62 11.54 17.93
CA ASN A 110 1.87 11.34 16.50
C ASN A 110 3.14 12.06 16.02
N VAL A 111 3.43 13.25 16.57
CA VAL A 111 4.68 13.96 16.32
C VAL A 111 5.89 13.14 16.78
N VAL A 112 5.86 12.62 18.00
CA VAL A 112 6.95 11.80 18.55
C VAL A 112 7.17 10.54 17.71
N LEU A 113 6.08 9.90 17.28
CA LEU A 113 6.13 8.71 16.42
C LEU A 113 6.75 9.02 15.05
N ALA A 114 6.34 10.13 14.44
CA ALA A 114 6.89 10.59 13.16
C ALA A 114 8.39 10.89 13.26
N ARG A 115 8.84 11.50 14.37
CA ARG A 115 10.27 11.75 14.62
C ARG A 115 11.07 10.46 14.76
N ALA A 116 10.54 9.49 15.52
CA ALA A 116 11.19 8.19 15.67
C ALA A 116 11.41 7.52 14.30
N GLN A 117 10.39 7.54 13.44
CA GLN A 117 10.48 7.00 12.09
C GLN A 117 11.45 7.79 11.19
N GLN A 118 11.42 9.12 11.26
CA GLN A 118 12.36 9.96 10.51
C GLN A 118 13.81 9.71 10.94
N ALA A 119 14.06 9.53 12.23
CA ALA A 119 15.38 9.21 12.76
C ALA A 119 15.89 7.85 12.25
N ALA A 120 15.00 6.84 12.16
CA ALA A 120 15.26 5.55 11.51
C ALA A 120 15.65 5.73 10.04
N ILE A 121 14.83 6.45 9.27
CA ILE A 121 15.06 6.69 7.84
C ILE A 121 16.37 7.46 7.60
N ALA A 122 16.67 8.46 8.42
CA ALA A 122 17.89 9.28 8.29
C ALA A 122 19.18 8.46 8.44
N ARG A 123 19.12 7.34 9.16
CA ARG A 123 20.25 6.38 9.29
C ARG A 123 20.17 5.20 8.31
N GLY A 124 19.25 5.23 7.34
CA GLY A 124 19.14 4.23 6.27
C GLY A 124 18.14 3.10 6.53
N TYR A 125 17.41 3.12 7.64
CA TYR A 125 16.42 2.09 7.99
C TYR A 125 15.06 2.38 7.35
N VAL A 126 14.93 2.08 6.05
CA VAL A 126 13.72 2.41 5.26
C VAL A 126 12.57 1.41 5.40
N THR A 127 12.86 0.18 5.83
CA THR A 127 11.86 -0.87 6.08
C THR A 127 11.39 -0.93 7.53
N THR A 128 11.88 -0.01 8.38
CA THR A 128 11.56 0.05 9.81
C THR A 128 10.37 0.97 10.06
N SER A 129 9.42 0.50 10.86
CA SER A 129 8.27 1.28 11.33
C SER A 129 8.27 1.37 12.86
N ALA A 130 7.71 2.46 13.37
CA ALA A 130 7.48 2.63 14.80
C ALA A 130 5.98 2.54 15.08
N ALA A 131 5.60 1.93 16.20
CA ALA A 131 4.22 1.83 16.66
C ALA A 131 4.15 2.01 18.18
N LEU A 132 3.04 2.56 18.67
CA LEU A 132 2.74 2.67 20.10
C LEU A 132 2.15 1.35 20.59
N LYS A 133 2.56 0.93 21.79
CA LYS A 133 2.09 -0.29 22.44
C LYS A 133 1.27 0.06 23.67
#